data_AF-L2GR15-F1
#
_entry.id   AF-L2GR15-F1
#
_cell.length_a   1.000
_cell.length_b   1.000
_cell.length_c   1.000
_cell.angle_alpha   90.00
_cell.angle_beta   90.00
_cell.angle_gamma   90.00
#
_symmetry.space_group_name_H-M   'P 1'
#
loop_
_entity.id
_entity.type
_entity.pdbx_description
1 polymer ?
#
loop_
_entity_poly.entity_id
_entity_poly.type
_entity_poly.pdbx_seq_one_letter_code
_entity_poly.pdbx_strand_id
1 'polypeptide(L)'
;MTATHVRRINLIFPFDVPGVANKVALSVTTHIKGEIVSFALPFRLLFLTKPPNNSHPYSIKVKKNGDMFVYVLKFESIDLKRFLEKWELHVLKEVAEEYEEIMKEMDEKMEEYEQREKTGKKRKIVDDDGWVRYE
;
A
#
# COMPACT_ATOMS: atom_id res chain seq x y z
N MET A 1 -3.94 -23.10 2.30
CA MET A 1 -2.58 -22.53 2.24
C MET A 1 -2.71 -21.02 2.33
N THR A 2 -2.08 -20.37 3.31
CA THR A 2 -2.01 -18.91 3.42
C THR A 2 -0.83 -18.42 2.63
N ALA A 3 -1.08 -17.67 1.56
CA ALA A 3 -0.02 -17.12 0.74
C ALA A 3 0.22 -15.66 1.12
N THR A 4 1.45 -15.37 1.55
CA THR A 4 1.92 -13.99 1.78
C THR A 4 2.46 -13.48 0.46
N HIS A 5 1.90 -12.38 -0.04
CA HIS A 5 2.33 -11.77 -1.29
C HIS A 5 2.65 -10.30 -1.06
N VAL A 6 3.79 -9.85 -1.58
CA VAL A 6 4.03 -8.42 -1.79
C VAL A 6 3.21 -8.01 -3.02
N ARG A 7 2.22 -7.14 -2.84
CA ARG A 7 1.36 -6.63 -3.91
C ARG A 7 1.34 -5.11 -3.88
N ARG A 8 1.07 -4.51 -5.04
CA ARG A 8 0.85 -3.07 -5.15
C ARG A 8 -0.63 -2.76 -4.92
N ILE A 9 -0.93 -1.95 -3.90
CA ILE A 9 -2.24 -1.31 -3.72
C ILE A 9 -2.20 0.04 -4.42
N ASN A 10 -3.20 0.33 -5.21
CA ASN A 10 -3.44 1.63 -5.82
C ASN A 10 -4.39 2.45 -4.95
N LEU A 11 -3.90 3.55 -4.37
CA LEU A 11 -4.72 4.55 -3.71
C LEU A 11 -5.18 5.58 -4.74
N ILE A 12 -6.49 5.75 -4.88
CA ILE A 12 -7.10 6.72 -5.77
C ILE A 12 -7.65 7.85 -4.90
N PHE A 13 -7.15 9.06 -5.12
CA PHE A 13 -7.58 10.27 -4.43
C PHE A 13 -8.58 10.98 -5.33
N PRO A 14 -9.90 10.97 -5.03
CA PRO A 14 -10.91 11.64 -5.84
C PRO A 14 -10.95 13.17 -5.61
N PHE A 15 -9.91 13.73 -5.02
CA PHE A 15 -9.76 15.14 -4.69
C PHE A 15 -8.32 15.55 -4.98
N ASP A 16 -8.13 16.82 -5.33
CA ASP A 16 -6.80 17.36 -5.57
C ASP A 16 -6.02 17.41 -4.26
N VAL A 17 -4.88 16.75 -4.26
CA VAL A 17 -3.88 16.79 -3.20
C VAL A 17 -2.71 17.61 -3.73
N PRO A 18 -2.32 18.71 -3.08
CA PRO A 18 -1.13 19.46 -3.47
C PRO A 18 0.10 18.54 -3.46
N GLY A 19 0.78 18.41 -4.60
CA GLY A 19 2.02 17.63 -4.73
C GLY A 19 1.85 16.11 -4.95
N VAL A 20 0.64 15.56 -4.86
CA VAL A 20 0.39 14.11 -5.04
C VAL A 20 -0.48 13.89 -6.26
N ALA A 21 -0.05 12.96 -7.14
CA ALA A 21 -0.89 12.54 -8.25
C ALA A 21 -2.18 11.89 -7.73
N ASN A 22 -3.29 12.06 -8.45
CA ASN A 22 -4.60 11.50 -8.09
C ASN A 22 -4.61 9.95 -7.93
N LYS A 23 -3.51 9.29 -8.26
CA LYS A 23 -3.26 7.87 -8.04
C LYS A 23 -1.85 7.65 -7.47
N VAL A 24 -1.76 6.95 -6.34
CA VAL A 24 -0.50 6.54 -5.70
C VAL A 24 -0.45 5.02 -5.61
N ALA A 25 0.66 4.41 -6.01
CA ALA A 25 0.86 2.96 -5.89
C ALA A 25 1.78 2.66 -4.70
N LEU A 26 1.28 1.89 -3.73
CA LEU A 26 2.02 1.47 -2.54
C LEU A 26 2.30 -0.01 -2.59
N SER A 27 3.55 -0.40 -2.34
CA SER A 27 3.91 -1.80 -2.18
C SER A 27 3.61 -2.22 -0.75
N VAL A 28 2.72 -3.21 -0.57
CA VAL A 28 2.31 -3.70 0.74
C VAL A 28 2.39 -5.21 0.82
N THR A 29 2.73 -5.70 2.01
CA THR A 29 2.63 -7.12 2.32
C THR A 29 1.18 -7.47 2.61
N THR A 30 0.68 -8.46 1.88
CA THR A 30 -0.73 -8.83 1.91
C THR A 30 -0.89 -10.30 2.19
N HIS A 31 -1.93 -10.63 2.94
CA HIS A 31 -2.29 -11.99 3.30
C HIS A 31 -3.69 -12.26 2.79
N ILE A 32 -3.82 -13.27 1.93
CA ILE A 32 -5.11 -13.69 1.39
C ILE A 32 -5.42 -15.09 1.94
N LYS A 33 -6.58 -15.23 2.59
CA LYS A 33 -7.07 -16.51 3.11
C LYS A 33 -8.55 -16.67 2.80
N GLY A 34 -8.85 -17.47 1.78
CA GLY A 34 -10.22 -17.61 1.28
C GLY A 34 -10.72 -16.26 0.77
N GLU A 35 -11.85 -15.81 1.27
CA GLU A 35 -12.49 -14.55 0.88
C GLU A 35 -12.04 -13.33 1.72
N ILE A 36 -10.93 -13.48 2.44
CA ILE A 36 -10.38 -12.46 3.33
C ILE A 36 -9.06 -11.95 2.79
N VAL A 37 -8.94 -10.63 2.69
CA VAL A 37 -7.70 -9.92 2.38
C VAL A 37 -7.30 -9.11 3.60
N SER A 38 -6.07 -9.31 4.05
CA SER A 38 -5.48 -8.53 5.13
C SER A 38 -4.20 -7.86 4.66
N PHE A 39 -3.99 -6.61 5.07
CA PHE A 39 -2.77 -5.86 4.83
C PHE A 39 -2.52 -4.87 5.96
N ALA A 40 -1.30 -4.37 6.06
CA ALA A 40 -0.94 -3.38 7.07
C ALA A 40 -0.38 -2.13 6.40
N LEU A 41 -0.76 -0.97 6.92
CA LEU A 41 -0.23 0.33 6.52
C LEU A 41 0.35 1.05 7.75
N PRO A 42 1.38 1.89 7.59
CA PRO A 42 1.92 2.67 8.71
C PRO A 42 1.01 3.83 9.14
N PHE A 43 0.05 4.23 8.31
CA PHE A 43 -0.89 5.31 8.60
C PHE A 43 -2.33 4.82 8.53
N ARG A 44 -3.22 5.58 9.18
CA ARG A 44 -4.66 5.33 9.12
C ARG A 44 -5.23 5.89 7.82
N LEU A 45 -5.67 4.99 6.97
CA LEU A 45 -6.42 5.27 5.75
C LEU A 45 -7.92 5.01 5.94
N LEU A 46 -8.74 5.97 5.53
CA LEU A 46 -10.17 5.77 5.26
C LEU A 46 -10.38 5.65 3.75
N PHE A 47 -11.11 4.61 3.33
CA PHE A 47 -11.31 4.34 1.91
C PHE A 47 -12.66 3.68 1.63
N LEU A 48 -13.07 3.78 0.36
CA LEU A 48 -14.10 2.99 -0.27
C LEU A 48 -13.49 2.13 -1.38
N THR A 49 -14.19 1.08 -1.78
CA THR A 49 -13.86 0.25 -2.95
C THR A 49 -14.80 0.53 -4.14
N LYS A 50 -15.42 1.72 -4.16
CA LYS A 50 -16.44 2.21 -5.12
C LYS A 50 -15.82 2.97 -6.31
N PRO A 51 -16.57 3.12 -7.43
CA PRO A 51 -16.30 2.64 -8.80
C PRO A 51 -14.96 3.10 -9.43
N PRO A 52 -14.41 2.30 -10.39
CA PRO A 52 -15.15 1.46 -11.36
C PRO A 52 -15.25 -0.06 -11.08
N ASN A 53 -14.79 -0.57 -9.93
CA ASN A 53 -14.57 -2.03 -9.78
C ASN A 53 -15.70 -2.79 -9.10
N ASN A 54 -16.59 -2.07 -8.41
CA ASN A 54 -17.77 -2.64 -7.77
C ASN A 54 -17.46 -3.85 -6.86
N SER A 55 -16.25 -3.92 -6.30
CA SER A 55 -15.85 -4.97 -5.36
C SER A 55 -16.20 -4.49 -3.95
N HIS A 56 -17.24 -5.07 -3.34
CA HIS A 56 -17.73 -4.60 -2.05
C HIS A 56 -17.28 -5.55 -0.94
N PRO A 57 -16.34 -5.15 -0.07
CA PRO A 57 -16.12 -5.89 1.15
C PRO A 57 -17.36 -5.73 2.03
N TYR A 58 -18.03 -6.83 2.36
CA TYR A 58 -19.17 -6.80 3.29
C TYR A 58 -18.72 -6.48 4.73
N SER A 59 -17.41 -6.56 5.01
CA SER A 59 -16.84 -6.18 6.30
C SER A 59 -15.44 -5.60 6.13
N ILE A 60 -15.22 -4.42 6.73
CA ILE A 60 -13.92 -3.78 6.88
C ILE A 60 -13.64 -3.67 8.38
N LYS A 61 -12.51 -4.23 8.82
CA LYS A 61 -12.02 -4.05 10.19
C LYS A 61 -10.64 -3.42 10.14
N VAL A 62 -10.41 -2.43 11.01
CA VAL A 62 -9.12 -1.78 11.18
C VAL A 62 -8.71 -1.92 12.64
N LYS A 63 -7.47 -2.36 12.88
CA LYS A 63 -6.92 -2.47 14.23
C LYS A 63 -5.50 -1.88 14.26
N LYS A 64 -5.23 -1.00 15.21
CA LYS A 64 -3.86 -0.55 15.50
C LYS A 64 -3.07 -1.68 16.17
N ASN A 65 -1.87 -1.96 15.66
CA ASN A 65 -0.95 -2.95 16.20
C ASN A 65 0.47 -2.39 16.15
N GLY A 66 0.95 -1.88 17.29
CA GLY A 66 2.18 -1.06 17.33
C GLY A 66 2.02 0.19 16.48
N ASP A 67 2.98 0.41 15.59
CA ASP A 67 3.04 1.56 14.67
C ASP A 67 2.32 1.32 13.34
N MET A 68 1.57 0.22 13.24
CA MET A 68 0.88 -0.17 12.01
C MET A 68 -0.63 -0.26 12.21
N PHE A 69 -1.38 0.08 11.18
CA PHE A 69 -2.81 -0.14 11.05
C PHE A 69 -3.06 -1.38 10.21
N VAL A 70 -3.63 -2.41 10.82
CA VAL A 70 -3.96 -3.67 10.15
C VAL A 70 -5.40 -3.60 9.65
N TYR A 71 -5.53 -3.71 8.34
CA TYR A 71 -6.77 -3.76 7.60
C TYR A 71 -7.15 -5.21 7.31
N VAL A 72 -8.40 -5.56 7.61
CA VAL A 72 -8.98 -6.86 7.28
C VAL A 72 -10.26 -6.62 6.52
N LEU A 73 -10.22 -6.96 5.23
CA LEU A 73 -11.34 -6.87 4.30
C LEU A 73 -11.91 -8.26 4.07
N LYS A 74 -13.22 -8.40 4.21
CA LYS A 74 -13.94 -9.63 3.85
C LYS A 74 -14.86 -9.35 2.68
N PHE A 75 -14.76 -10.18 1.65
CA PHE A 75 -15.50 -10.04 0.40
C PHE A 75 -16.36 -11.28 0.16
N GLU A 76 -17.33 -11.19 -0.74
CA GLU A 76 -17.82 -12.40 -1.42
C GLU A 76 -16.79 -12.85 -2.46
N SER A 77 -16.78 -14.14 -2.81
CA SER A 77 -15.85 -14.71 -3.80
C SER A 77 -15.76 -13.92 -5.13
N ILE A 78 -16.88 -13.42 -5.65
CA ILE A 78 -16.90 -12.66 -6.91
C ILE A 78 -16.24 -11.29 -6.74
N ASP A 79 -16.54 -10.62 -5.63
CA ASP A 79 -15.99 -9.30 -5.33
C ASP A 79 -14.52 -9.35 -4.97
N LEU A 80 -14.08 -10.43 -4.31
CA LEU A 80 -12.66 -10.66 -4.08
C LEU A 80 -11.90 -10.72 -5.40
N LYS A 81 -12.37 -11.50 -6.38
CA LYS A 81 -11.69 -11.60 -7.68
C LYS A 81 -11.55 -10.24 -8.35
N ARG A 82 -12.63 -9.45 -8.39
CA ARG A 82 -12.63 -8.09 -8.93
C ARG A 82 -11.66 -7.17 -8.20
N PHE A 83 -11.64 -7.26 -6.87
CA PHE A 83 -10.68 -6.52 -6.06
C PHE A 83 -9.24 -6.95 -6.39
N LEU A 84 -9.00 -8.26 -6.54
CA LEU A 84 -7.67 -8.80 -6.81
C LEU A 84 -7.12 -8.50 -8.20
N GLU A 85 -7.97 -8.14 -9.16
CA GLU A 85 -7.55 -7.74 -10.50
C GLU A 85 -6.96 -6.32 -10.54
N LYS A 86 -7.52 -5.40 -9.75
CA LYS A 86 -7.17 -3.97 -9.85
C LYS A 86 -6.50 -3.41 -8.60
N TRP A 87 -6.75 -4.00 -7.43
CA TRP A 87 -6.14 -3.63 -6.15
C TRP A 87 -6.30 -2.12 -5.85
N GLU A 88 -7.50 -1.58 -6.04
CA GLU A 88 -7.78 -0.15 -5.92
C GLU A 88 -8.58 0.18 -4.65
N LEU A 89 -8.11 1.18 -3.91
CA LEU A 89 -8.76 1.79 -2.75
C LEU A 89 -8.97 3.27 -3.03
N HIS A 90 -10.21 3.75 -2.92
CA HIS A 90 -10.58 5.14 -3.15
C HIS A 90 -10.59 5.86 -1.81
N VAL A 91 -9.66 6.79 -1.62
CA VAL A 91 -9.46 7.49 -0.35
C VAL A 91 -10.61 8.46 -0.10
N LEU A 92 -11.13 8.46 1.13
CA LEU A 92 -12.17 9.40 1.55
C LEU A 92 -11.55 10.67 2.13
N LYS A 93 -12.11 11.83 1.77
CA LYS A 93 -11.65 13.15 2.22
C LYS A 93 -12.03 13.47 3.66
N GLU A 94 -12.99 12.76 4.25
CA GLU A 94 -13.51 13.01 5.60
C GLU A 94 -12.54 12.54 6.72
N VAL A 95 -11.33 13.11 6.76
CA VAL A 95 -10.59 13.57 7.95
C VAL A 95 -9.60 14.66 7.49
N ALA A 96 -10.12 15.79 6.99
CA ALA A 96 -9.28 16.88 6.47
C ALA A 96 -8.47 17.61 7.58
N GLU A 97 -8.73 17.35 8.86
CA GLU A 97 -7.98 17.94 9.99
C GLU A 97 -6.75 17.10 10.42
N GLU A 98 -6.69 15.80 10.11
CA GLU A 98 -5.48 14.95 10.33
C GLU A 98 -4.57 14.90 9.07
N TYR A 99 -4.94 15.63 8.02
CA TYR A 99 -4.33 15.55 6.70
C TYR A 99 -2.90 16.11 6.64
N GLU A 100 -2.63 17.20 7.36
CA GLU A 100 -1.28 17.78 7.45
C GLU A 100 -0.32 16.84 8.19
N GLU A 101 -0.79 16.13 9.21
CA GLU A 101 0.02 15.15 9.95
C GLU A 101 0.31 13.92 9.09
N ILE A 102 -0.69 13.40 8.36
CA ILE A 102 -0.52 12.24 7.49
C ILE A 102 0.39 12.55 6.29
N MET A 103 0.26 13.73 5.67
CA MET A 103 1.13 14.14 4.56
C MET A 103 2.58 14.29 5.02
N LYS A 104 2.80 14.88 6.20
CA LYS A 104 4.14 15.03 6.77
C LYS A 104 4.77 13.68 7.12
N GLU A 105 4.01 12.76 7.73
CA GLU A 105 4.48 11.40 8.00
C GLU A 105 4.74 10.61 6.70
N MET A 106 3.94 10.82 5.66
CA MET A 106 4.10 10.13 4.37
C MET A 106 5.33 10.64 3.62
N ASP A 107 5.57 11.95 3.58
CA ASP A 107 6.75 12.55 2.96
C ASP A 107 8.03 12.15 3.69
N GLU A 108 8.04 12.22 5.03
CA GLU A 108 9.17 11.78 5.85
C GLU A 108 9.49 10.29 5.61
N LYS A 109 8.47 9.43 5.49
CA LYS A 109 8.64 7.99 5.19
C LYS A 109 9.05 7.72 3.75
N MET A 110 8.60 8.52 2.78
CA MET A 110 8.99 8.40 1.37
C MET A 110 10.47 8.78 1.20
N GLU A 111 10.90 9.85 1.88
CA GLU A 111 12.31 10.25 1.92
C GLU A 111 13.19 9.18 2.60
N GLU A 112 12.76 8.59 3.72
CA GLU A 112 13.46 7.48 4.37
C GLU A 112 13.59 6.25 3.45
N TYR A 113 12.54 5.91 2.70
CA TYR A 113 12.55 4.80 1.74
C TYR A 113 13.51 5.09 0.58
N GLU A 114 13.45 6.29 0.00
CA GLU A 114 14.40 6.69 -1.04
C GLU A 114 15.84 6.69 -0.55
N GLN A 115 16.09 7.13 0.68
CA GLN A 115 17.42 7.11 1.28
C GLN A 115 17.92 5.68 1.50
N ARG A 116 17.05 4.75 1.95
CA ARG A 116 17.37 3.32 2.10
C ARG A 116 17.59 2.62 0.75
N GLU A 117 16.81 2.93 -0.27
CA GLU A 117 17.04 2.41 -1.63
C GLU A 117 18.30 2.99 -2.28
N LYS A 118 18.63 4.27 -2.02
CA LYS A 118 19.88 4.89 -2.48
C LYS A 118 21.11 4.32 -1.76
N THR A 119 21.01 3.95 -0.48
CA THR A 119 22.08 3.25 0.26
C THR A 119 22.17 1.76 -0.06
N GLY A 120 21.09 1.14 -0.56
CA GLY A 120 21.05 -0.24 -1.05
C GLY A 120 21.68 -0.46 -2.43
N LYS A 121 22.30 0.56 -3.05
CA LYS A 121 23.10 0.38 -4.26
C LYS A 121 24.31 -0.50 -3.94
N LYS A 122 24.16 -1.80 -4.21
CA LYS A 122 25.23 -2.80 -4.28
C LYS A 122 26.46 -2.15 -4.92
N ARG A 123 27.56 -2.02 -4.16
CA ARG A 123 28.82 -1.53 -4.73
C ARG A 123 29.26 -2.54 -5.79
N LYS A 124 29.36 -2.09 -7.04
CA LYS A 124 29.95 -2.86 -8.12
C LYS A 124 31.45 -2.95 -7.83
N ILE A 125 31.90 -4.07 -7.30
CA ILE A 125 33.33 -4.38 -7.19
C ILE A 125 33.73 -5.02 -8.52
N VAL A 126 34.78 -4.47 -9.14
CA VAL A 126 35.39 -5.03 -10.34
C VAL A 126 36.74 -5.56 -9.88
N ASP A 127 36.89 -6.89 -9.88
CA ASP A 127 38.17 -7.53 -9.60
C ASP A 127 39.09 -7.43 -10.83
N ASP A 128 40.40 -7.49 -10.63
CA ASP A 128 41.43 -7.28 -11.67
C ASP A 128 41.36 -8.25 -12.87
N ASP A 129 40.58 -9.34 -12.75
CA ASP A 129 40.31 -10.31 -13.82
C ASP A 129 39.04 -9.98 -14.66
N GLY A 130 38.43 -8.81 -14.45
CA GLY A 130 37.31 -8.30 -15.27
C GLY A 130 35.94 -8.90 -14.95
N TRP A 131 35.83 -9.73 -13.91
CA TRP A 131 34.56 -10.28 -13.44
C TRP A 131 33.84 -9.29 -12.52
N VAL A 132 32.53 -9.12 -12.76
CA VAL A 132 31.68 -8.22 -11.98
C VAL A 132 30.80 -9.04 -11.04
N ARG A 133 30.87 -8.76 -9.74
CA ARG A 133 29.93 -9.29 -8.74
C ARG A 133 29.16 -8.16 -8.07
N TYR A 134 27.93 -8.48 -7.67
CA TYR A 134 27.01 -7.58 -6.98
C TYR A 134 26.69 -8.20 -5.62
N GLU A 135 26.98 -7.49 -4.51
CA GLU A 135 26.53 -7.90 -3.17
C GLU A 135 25.08 -7.57 -2.90
#